data_AF-S7ZLY4-F1
#
_entry.id   AF-S7ZLY4-F1
#
_cell.length_a   1.000
_cell.length_b   1.000
_cell.length_c   1.000
_cell.angle_alpha   90.00
_cell.angle_beta   90.00
_cell.angle_gamma   90.00
#
_symmetry.space_group_name_H-M   'P 1'
#
loop_
_entity.id
_entity.type
_entity.pdbx_description
1 polymer ?
#
loop_
_entity_poly.entity_id
_entity_poly.type
_entity_poly.pdbx_seq_one_letter_code
_entity_poly.pdbx_strand_id
1 'polypeptide(L)'
;MLTRISTDYVVTNRAGVIENRHAVHAAIVDANGQALYAIGDPSRLTLARSAAKTAQALAVLEFGAFERFDLDGTDLALVCVLYSSEERHAPRTRRILSSIQYSESDLHYGGYLSTSHSVNRAWIKADFTPSPVHSNCSGKHAGILATTKALGAVIQSYHLPTSPIQERIKDTVDELCQLPKGGSR
;
A
#
# COMPACT_ATOMS: atom_id res chain seq x y z
N MET A 1 -17.91 -34.33 13.60
CA MET A 1 -17.28 -33.07 14.02
C MET A 1 -18.10 -31.94 13.45
N LEU A 2 -18.97 -31.31 14.25
CA LEU A 2 -19.79 -30.18 13.80
C LEU A 2 -18.89 -28.95 13.72
N THR A 3 -18.62 -28.46 12.52
CA THR A 3 -17.95 -27.17 12.31
C THR A 3 -18.81 -26.11 12.96
N ARG A 4 -18.39 -25.56 14.10
CA ARG A 4 -19.04 -24.38 14.69
C ARG A 4 -18.90 -23.25 13.67
N ILE A 5 -20.00 -22.90 13.01
CA ILE A 5 -20.06 -21.75 12.13
C ILE A 5 -19.95 -20.53 13.05
N SER A 6 -18.94 -19.68 12.81
CA SER A 6 -18.78 -18.40 13.54
C SER A 6 -20.09 -17.62 13.55
N THR A 7 -20.37 -16.84 14.58
CA THR A 7 -21.48 -15.87 14.60
C THR A 7 -21.07 -14.51 14.01
N ASP A 8 -19.76 -14.28 13.88
CA ASP A 8 -19.18 -13.07 13.32
C ASP A 8 -18.98 -13.25 11.82
N TYR A 9 -20.02 -12.96 11.05
CA TYR A 9 -19.99 -13.06 9.59
C TYR A 9 -20.81 -11.97 8.92
N VAL A 10 -20.47 -11.70 7.66
CA VAL A 10 -21.35 -11.00 6.73
C VAL A 10 -22.01 -12.00 5.78
N VAL A 11 -23.19 -11.67 5.28
CA VAL A 11 -23.95 -12.53 4.36
C VAL A 11 -24.18 -11.85 3.03
N THR A 12 -24.20 -12.65 1.97
CA THR A 12 -24.79 -12.24 0.69
C THR A 12 -26.15 -12.90 0.55
N ASN A 13 -27.16 -12.10 0.22
CA ASN A 13 -28.53 -12.57 0.06
C ASN A 13 -28.97 -12.44 -1.40
N ARG A 14 -29.71 -13.43 -1.90
CA ARG A 14 -30.48 -13.34 -3.15
C ARG A 14 -31.95 -13.62 -2.87
N ALA A 15 -32.79 -12.63 -3.12
CA ALA A 15 -34.25 -12.73 -3.01
C ALA A 15 -34.74 -13.28 -1.65
N GLY A 16 -34.12 -12.87 -0.54
CA GLY A 16 -34.46 -13.33 0.80
C GLY A 16 -33.68 -14.55 1.28
N VAL A 17 -32.95 -15.25 0.40
CA VAL A 17 -32.17 -16.45 0.74
C VAL A 17 -30.71 -16.08 0.99
N ILE A 18 -30.14 -16.54 2.12
CA ILE A 18 -28.71 -16.43 2.41
C ILE A 18 -27.95 -17.41 1.51
N GLU A 19 -27.23 -16.90 0.50
CA GLU A 19 -26.43 -17.74 -0.40
C GLU A 19 -25.05 -18.04 0.18
N ASN A 20 -24.40 -17.05 0.81
CA ASN A 20 -23.06 -17.19 1.36
C ASN A 20 -22.94 -16.52 2.73
N ARG A 21 -22.03 -17.05 3.55
CA ARG A 21 -21.58 -16.47 4.82
C ARG A 21 -20.06 -16.34 4.78
N HIS A 22 -19.55 -15.15 5.11
CA HIS A 22 -18.11 -14.87 5.16
C HIS A 22 -17.73 -14.53 6.60
N ALA A 23 -16.91 -15.36 7.22
CA ALA A 23 -16.41 -15.09 8.57
C ALA A 23 -15.58 -13.79 8.57
N VAL A 24 -15.75 -12.99 9.62
CA VAL A 24 -15.06 -11.71 9.80
C VAL A 24 -14.26 -11.74 11.09
N HIS A 25 -13.07 -11.16 11.02
CA HIS A 25 -12.20 -10.91 12.16
C HIS A 25 -11.89 -9.41 12.16
N ALA A 26 -12.10 -8.73 13.28
CA ALA A 26 -11.78 -7.30 13.40
C ALA A 26 -11.41 -6.96 14.84
N ALA A 27 -10.55 -5.94 14.98
CA ALA A 27 -10.14 -5.39 16.27
C ALA A 27 -10.11 -3.87 16.19
N ILE A 28 -10.46 -3.22 17.30
CA ILE A 28 -10.24 -1.79 17.54
C ILE A 28 -9.24 -1.71 18.67
N VAL A 29 -8.14 -1.00 18.45
CA VAL A 29 -7.07 -0.79 19.43
C VAL A 29 -6.90 0.70 19.68
N ASP A 30 -6.48 1.07 20.89
CA ASP A 30 -6.04 2.43 21.19
C ASP A 30 -4.57 2.65 20.75
N ALA A 31 -4.06 3.86 20.98
CA ALA A 31 -2.69 4.22 20.64
C ALA A 31 -1.61 3.49 21.45
N ASN A 32 -1.97 2.86 22.59
CA ASN A 32 -1.07 2.04 23.40
C ASN A 32 -1.10 0.57 22.96
N GLY A 33 -1.90 0.22 21.95
CA GLY A 33 -2.09 -1.15 21.49
C GLY A 33 -3.08 -1.96 22.33
N GLN A 34 -3.79 -1.33 23.28
CA GLN A 34 -4.81 -2.01 24.07
C GLN A 34 -6.05 -2.27 23.21
N ALA A 35 -6.49 -3.53 23.16
CA ALA A 35 -7.73 -3.90 22.48
C ALA A 35 -8.93 -3.28 23.23
N LEU A 36 -9.69 -2.44 22.52
CA LEU A 36 -10.93 -1.81 22.98
C LEU A 36 -12.16 -2.65 22.60
N TYR A 37 -12.09 -3.33 21.44
CA TYR A 37 -13.17 -4.17 20.93
C TYR A 37 -12.62 -5.20 19.93
N ALA A 38 -13.23 -6.38 19.85
CA ALA A 38 -12.90 -7.38 18.84
C ALA A 38 -14.11 -8.26 18.48
N ILE A 39 -14.13 -8.75 17.23
CA ILE A 39 -15.02 -9.82 16.75
C ILE A 39 -14.19 -10.91 16.07
N GLY A 40 -14.65 -12.15 16.15
CA GLY A 40 -13.92 -13.31 15.67
C GLY A 40 -12.61 -13.54 16.45
N ASP A 41 -11.52 -13.68 15.70
CA ASP A 41 -10.17 -13.91 16.24
C ASP A 41 -9.26 -12.74 15.82
N PRO A 42 -8.97 -11.78 16.72
CA PRO A 42 -8.13 -10.64 16.42
C PRO A 42 -6.63 -11.00 16.29
N SER A 43 -6.23 -12.20 16.71
CA SER A 43 -4.86 -12.71 16.62
C SER A 43 -4.60 -13.55 15.36
N ARG A 44 -5.63 -13.73 14.53
CA ARG A 44 -5.55 -14.56 13.33
C ARG A 44 -4.47 -14.04 12.39
N LEU A 45 -3.52 -14.92 12.03
CA LEU A 45 -2.49 -14.60 11.04
C LEU A 45 -3.14 -14.16 9.72
N THR A 46 -2.76 -12.96 9.27
CA THR A 46 -3.23 -12.37 8.02
C THR A 46 -2.11 -11.60 7.34
N LEU A 47 -2.23 -11.40 6.03
CA LEU A 47 -1.32 -10.56 5.29
C LEU A 47 -1.74 -9.09 5.45
N ALA A 48 -0.80 -8.21 5.80
CA ALA A 48 -1.07 -6.77 5.89
C ALA A 48 -1.50 -6.16 4.55
N ARG A 49 -1.02 -6.71 3.43
CA ARG A 49 -1.30 -6.23 2.07
C ARG A 49 -1.07 -4.71 1.99
N SER A 50 -1.98 -3.98 1.35
CA SER A 50 -1.86 -2.52 1.20
C SER A 50 -1.93 -1.73 2.51
N ALA A 51 -2.34 -2.32 3.64
CA ALA A 51 -2.28 -1.63 4.93
C ALA A 51 -0.84 -1.35 5.37
N ALA A 52 0.15 -2.11 4.84
CA ALA A 52 1.57 -1.88 5.11
C ALA A 52 2.12 -0.56 4.53
N LYS A 53 1.38 0.13 3.64
CA LYS A 53 1.84 1.37 3.00
C LYS A 53 2.19 2.47 3.99
N THR A 54 1.48 2.58 5.11
CA THR A 54 1.78 3.59 6.13
C THR A 54 3.12 3.32 6.81
N ALA A 55 3.42 2.07 7.14
CA ALA A 55 4.73 1.68 7.68
C ALA A 55 5.85 1.91 6.65
N GLN A 56 5.58 1.61 5.37
CA GLN A 56 6.50 1.90 4.27
C GLN A 56 6.76 3.41 4.11
N ALA A 57 5.71 4.23 4.26
CA ALA A 57 5.81 5.69 4.19
C ALA A 57 6.62 6.27 5.36
N LEU A 58 6.49 5.70 6.56
CA LEU A 58 7.31 6.07 7.71
C LEU A 58 8.80 5.87 7.39
N ALA A 59 9.17 4.71 6.85
CA ALA A 59 10.55 4.48 6.41
C ALA A 59 11.00 5.54 5.39
N VAL A 60 10.17 5.85 4.39
CA VAL A 60 10.50 6.91 3.39
C VAL A 60 10.76 8.27 4.04
N LEU A 61 9.98 8.65 5.08
CA LEU A 61 10.16 9.90 5.82
C LEU A 61 11.46 9.91 6.63
N GLU A 62 11.78 8.82 7.33
CA GLU A 62 12.94 8.74 8.22
C GLU A 62 14.29 8.84 7.50
N PHE A 63 14.35 8.48 6.22
CA PHE A 63 15.59 8.49 5.43
C PHE A 63 15.78 9.76 4.59
N GLY A 64 15.09 10.84 4.94
CA GLY A 64 15.40 12.21 4.47
C GLY A 64 15.06 12.49 3.00
N ALA A 65 14.26 11.61 2.37
CA ALA A 65 13.87 11.79 0.98
C ALA A 65 13.00 13.04 0.78
N PHE A 66 12.16 13.37 1.77
CA PHE A 66 11.24 14.49 1.69
C PHE A 66 11.96 15.83 1.69
N GLU A 67 12.89 16.02 2.61
CA GLU A 67 13.72 17.22 2.72
C GLU A 67 14.66 17.35 1.52
N ARG A 68 15.27 16.24 1.09
CA ARG A 68 16.25 16.24 0.00
C ARG A 68 15.64 16.57 -1.36
N PHE A 69 14.39 16.19 -1.61
CA PHE A 69 13.75 16.33 -2.91
C PHE A 69 12.54 17.27 -2.90
N ASP A 70 12.39 18.08 -1.85
CA ASP A 70 11.29 19.07 -1.72
C ASP A 70 9.90 18.44 -1.91
N LEU A 71 9.70 17.30 -1.25
CA LEU A 71 8.42 16.61 -1.22
C LEU A 71 7.57 17.17 -0.07
N ASP A 72 6.26 17.30 -0.29
CA ASP A 72 5.34 17.90 0.67
C ASP A 72 4.28 16.90 1.20
N GLY A 73 3.41 17.36 2.09
CA GLY A 73 2.37 16.52 2.69
C GLY A 73 1.41 15.86 1.68
N THR A 74 1.26 16.42 0.48
CA THR A 74 0.48 15.83 -0.62
C THR A 74 1.21 14.63 -1.22
N ASP A 75 2.55 14.69 -1.33
CA ASP A 75 3.36 13.53 -1.73
C ASP A 75 3.26 12.43 -0.68
N LEU A 76 3.34 12.79 0.60
CA LEU A 76 3.18 11.84 1.70
C LEU A 76 1.81 11.15 1.65
N ALA A 77 0.74 11.91 1.46
CA ALA A 77 -0.60 11.35 1.30
C ALA A 77 -0.65 10.34 0.14
N LEU A 78 -0.01 10.65 -0.99
CA LEU A 78 0.07 9.77 -2.15
C LEU A 78 0.88 8.48 -1.88
N VAL A 79 1.98 8.58 -1.13
CA VAL A 79 2.81 7.43 -0.73
C VAL A 79 2.03 6.48 0.19
N CYS A 80 1.22 7.03 1.11
CA CYS A 80 0.42 6.26 2.06
C CYS A 80 -0.83 5.60 1.45
N VAL A 81 -1.46 6.24 0.47
CA VAL A 81 -2.83 5.88 0.06
C VAL A 81 -2.86 4.72 -0.96
N LEU A 82 -3.94 3.95 -0.90
CA LEU A 82 -4.37 3.07 -1.98
C LEU A 82 -5.53 3.76 -2.72
N TYR A 83 -5.30 4.16 -3.97
CA TYR A 83 -6.26 4.93 -4.77
C TYR A 83 -6.70 4.19 -6.03
N SER A 84 -7.81 4.61 -6.64
CA SER A 84 -8.41 3.96 -7.80
C SER A 84 -8.07 4.69 -9.11
N SER A 85 -6.80 5.07 -9.27
CA SER A 85 -6.27 5.66 -10.51
C SER A 85 -6.94 6.97 -10.96
N GLU A 86 -7.51 7.73 -10.04
CA GLU A 86 -8.13 9.03 -10.33
C GLU A 86 -7.10 10.00 -10.93
N GLU A 87 -7.54 10.86 -11.85
CA GLU A 87 -6.67 11.73 -12.67
C GLU A 87 -5.65 12.55 -11.87
N ARG A 88 -6.01 12.97 -10.65
CA ARG A 88 -5.13 13.78 -9.79
C ARG A 88 -3.85 13.06 -9.33
N HIS A 89 -3.85 11.72 -9.31
CA HIS A 89 -2.76 10.95 -8.72
C HIS A 89 -1.58 10.78 -9.68
N ALA A 90 -1.83 10.52 -10.96
CA ALA A 90 -0.76 10.28 -11.95
C ALA A 90 0.19 11.49 -12.12
N PRO A 91 -0.27 12.75 -12.26
CA PRO A 91 0.61 13.93 -12.28
C PRO A 91 1.44 14.07 -11.00
N ARG A 92 0.89 13.71 -9.84
CA ARG A 92 1.61 13.78 -8.57
C ARG A 92 2.71 12.71 -8.48
N THR A 93 2.44 11.47 -8.91
CA THR A 93 3.49 10.45 -9.03
C THR A 93 4.61 10.91 -9.97
N ARG A 94 4.27 11.51 -11.13
CA ARG A 94 5.26 12.07 -12.06
C ARG A 94 6.11 13.18 -11.43
N ARG A 95 5.50 14.07 -10.63
CA ARG A 95 6.23 15.11 -9.88
C ARG A 95 7.29 14.47 -8.99
N ILE A 96 6.94 13.47 -8.18
CA ILE A 96 7.89 12.79 -7.30
C ILE A 96 9.03 12.19 -8.14
N LEU A 97 8.72 11.45 -9.21
CA LEU A 97 9.74 10.86 -10.09
C LEU A 97 10.66 11.93 -10.71
N SER A 98 10.11 13.05 -11.19
CA SER A 98 10.90 14.13 -11.76
C SER A 98 11.83 14.80 -10.75
N SER A 99 11.41 14.94 -9.48
CA SER A 99 12.23 15.53 -8.42
C SER A 99 13.52 14.76 -8.15
N ILE A 100 13.51 13.46 -8.47
CA ILE A 100 14.64 12.54 -8.31
C ILE A 100 15.32 12.19 -9.64
N GLN A 101 14.97 12.90 -10.72
CA GLN A 101 15.49 12.70 -12.09
C GLN A 101 15.20 11.30 -12.66
N TYR A 102 14.04 10.73 -12.31
CA TYR A 102 13.53 9.48 -12.85
C TYR A 102 12.19 9.69 -13.56
N SER A 103 11.69 8.64 -14.19
CA SER A 103 10.50 8.66 -15.02
C SER A 103 9.61 7.42 -14.77
N GLU A 104 8.50 7.33 -15.49
CA GLU A 104 7.59 6.19 -15.35
C GLU A 104 8.24 4.86 -15.71
N SER A 105 9.28 4.84 -16.56
CA SER A 105 9.97 3.60 -16.94
C SER A 105 10.80 3.00 -15.80
N ASP A 106 11.12 3.80 -14.78
CA ASP A 106 11.82 3.34 -13.58
C ASP A 106 10.87 2.63 -12.60
N LEU A 107 9.56 2.71 -12.84
CA LEU A 107 8.58 1.84 -12.21
C LEU A 107 8.62 0.49 -12.93
N HIS A 108 9.17 -0.53 -12.26
CA HIS A 108 9.38 -1.89 -12.80
C HIS A 108 8.09 -2.73 -12.93
N TYR A 109 6.96 -2.11 -13.30
CA TYR A 109 5.68 -2.77 -13.52
C TYR A 109 4.85 -1.96 -14.53
N GLY A 110 3.85 -2.60 -15.16
CA GLY A 110 3.00 -1.96 -16.17
C GLY A 110 1.78 -1.21 -15.62
N GLY A 111 0.96 -0.64 -16.51
CA GLY A 111 -0.36 -0.17 -16.13
C GLY A 111 -1.31 -1.31 -15.77
N TYR A 112 -2.24 -1.04 -14.86
CA TYR A 112 -3.30 -1.98 -14.47
C TYR A 112 -4.66 -1.30 -14.62
N LEU A 113 -5.71 -2.12 -14.73
CA LEU A 113 -7.08 -1.62 -14.64
C LEU A 113 -7.31 -0.99 -13.26
N SER A 114 -8.08 0.10 -13.25
CA SER A 114 -8.51 0.73 -12.02
C SER A 114 -9.48 -0.19 -11.26
N THR A 115 -9.51 -0.11 -9.94
CA THR A 115 -10.60 -0.68 -9.12
C THR A 115 -11.92 0.08 -9.29
N SER A 116 -11.88 1.29 -9.87
CA SER A 116 -13.05 2.08 -10.19
C SER A 116 -13.61 1.75 -11.58
N HIS A 117 -14.84 1.24 -11.61
CA HIS A 117 -15.57 0.98 -12.84
C HIS A 117 -15.82 2.25 -13.67
N SER A 118 -15.98 3.42 -13.04
CA SER A 118 -16.17 4.68 -13.77
C SER A 118 -14.90 5.11 -14.49
N VAL A 119 -13.74 4.97 -13.84
CA VAL A 119 -12.43 5.25 -14.45
C VAL A 119 -12.17 4.32 -15.62
N ASN A 120 -12.36 3.01 -15.45
CA ASN A 120 -12.17 2.05 -16.54
C ASN A 120 -13.10 2.33 -17.73
N ARG A 121 -14.37 2.67 -17.49
CA ARG A 121 -15.30 3.04 -18.57
C ARG A 121 -14.85 4.30 -19.31
N ALA A 122 -14.31 5.28 -18.59
CA ALA A 122 -13.77 6.49 -19.21
C ALA A 122 -12.54 6.17 -20.07
N TRP A 123 -11.62 5.35 -19.56
CA TRP A 123 -10.44 4.91 -20.32
C TRP A 123 -10.82 4.14 -21.59
N ILE A 124 -11.75 3.19 -21.51
CA ILE A 124 -12.23 2.43 -22.68
C ILE A 124 -12.83 3.36 -23.74
N LYS A 125 -13.67 4.31 -23.34
CA LYS A 125 -14.28 5.28 -24.28
C LYS A 125 -13.25 6.18 -24.95
N ALA A 126 -12.13 6.43 -24.28
CA ALA A 126 -11.05 7.28 -24.77
C ALA A 126 -9.95 6.48 -25.50
N ASP A 127 -10.10 5.16 -25.66
CA ASP A 127 -9.04 4.26 -26.12
C ASP A 127 -7.70 4.46 -25.36
N PHE A 128 -7.82 4.74 -24.07
CA PHE A 128 -6.69 5.09 -23.22
C PHE A 128 -6.04 3.84 -22.63
N THR A 129 -4.72 3.70 -22.83
CA THR A 129 -3.92 2.65 -22.21
C THR A 129 -3.24 3.18 -20.94
N PRO A 130 -3.56 2.65 -19.74
CA PRO A 130 -2.93 3.11 -18.51
C PRO A 130 -1.44 2.74 -18.49
N SER A 131 -0.63 3.67 -17.98
CA SER A 131 0.80 3.50 -17.71
C SER A 131 1.07 3.21 -16.22
N PRO A 132 2.32 2.94 -15.80
CA PRO A 132 2.64 2.57 -14.42
C PRO A 132 2.22 3.59 -13.36
N VAL A 133 2.15 4.88 -13.70
CA VAL A 133 1.69 5.92 -12.76
C VAL A 133 0.19 5.82 -12.44
N HIS A 134 -0.59 5.11 -13.26
CA HIS A 134 -2.01 4.87 -13.01
C HIS A 134 -2.23 3.67 -12.06
N SER A 135 -1.18 2.95 -11.66
CA SER A 135 -1.29 1.92 -10.63
C SER A 135 -1.60 2.52 -9.27
N ASN A 136 -2.41 1.82 -8.48
CA ASN A 136 -2.74 2.16 -7.09
C ASN A 136 -1.54 2.08 -6.13
N CYS A 137 -0.40 1.57 -6.59
CA CYS A 137 0.84 1.51 -5.84
C CYS A 137 1.85 2.57 -6.29
N SER A 138 1.56 3.38 -7.31
CA SER A 138 2.58 4.23 -7.93
C SER A 138 3.13 5.30 -7.00
N GLY A 139 2.31 5.87 -6.12
CA GLY A 139 2.75 6.75 -5.03
C GLY A 139 3.79 6.11 -4.13
N LYS A 140 3.46 4.95 -3.55
CA LYS A 140 4.38 4.17 -2.71
C LYS A 140 5.70 3.87 -3.43
N HIS A 141 5.65 3.40 -4.68
CA HIS A 141 6.88 3.10 -5.43
C HIS A 141 7.71 4.36 -5.72
N ALA A 142 7.08 5.49 -6.02
CA ALA A 142 7.79 6.76 -6.20
C ALA A 142 8.48 7.24 -4.91
N GLY A 143 7.83 7.10 -3.75
CA GLY A 143 8.46 7.40 -2.45
C GLY A 143 9.64 6.47 -2.13
N ILE A 144 9.49 5.16 -2.42
CA ILE A 144 10.59 4.19 -2.25
C ILE A 144 11.76 4.54 -3.18
N LEU A 145 11.51 4.86 -4.45
CA LEU A 145 12.54 5.29 -5.40
C LEU A 145 13.25 6.57 -4.95
N ALA A 146 12.50 7.55 -4.44
CA ALA A 146 13.08 8.78 -3.88
C ALA A 146 14.03 8.43 -2.73
N THR A 147 13.62 7.53 -1.84
CA THR A 147 14.47 7.09 -0.72
C THR A 147 15.68 6.29 -1.19
N THR A 148 15.52 5.39 -2.16
CA THR A 148 16.64 4.66 -2.76
C THR A 148 17.68 5.62 -3.33
N LYS A 149 17.23 6.71 -3.98
CA LYS A 149 18.11 7.77 -4.48
C LYS A 149 18.77 8.55 -3.33
N ALA A 150 18.03 8.86 -2.26
CA ALA A 150 18.57 9.53 -1.08
C ALA A 150 19.69 8.69 -0.42
N LEU A 151 19.52 7.37 -0.37
CA LEU A 151 20.51 6.42 0.17
C LEU A 151 21.70 6.18 -0.76
N GLY A 152 21.69 6.69 -2.00
CA GLY A 152 22.71 6.39 -2.99
C GLY A 152 22.73 4.92 -3.44
N ALA A 153 21.61 4.20 -3.25
CA ALA A 153 21.49 2.79 -3.58
C ALA A 153 21.14 2.56 -5.07
N VAL A 154 21.30 1.32 -5.53
CA VAL A 154 21.03 0.94 -6.92
C VAL A 154 19.52 0.95 -7.19
N ILE A 155 19.08 1.93 -7.98
CA ILE A 155 17.66 2.16 -8.28
C ILE A 155 17.00 0.95 -8.91
N GLN A 156 17.64 0.27 -9.86
CA GLN A 156 17.07 -0.89 -10.54
C GLN A 156 16.76 -2.05 -9.57
N SER A 157 17.39 -2.07 -8.40
CA SER A 157 17.18 -3.09 -7.39
C SER A 157 16.15 -2.71 -6.32
N TYR A 158 15.54 -1.51 -6.36
CA TYR A 158 14.75 -0.97 -5.24
C TYR A 158 13.61 -1.87 -4.75
N HIS A 159 13.09 -2.72 -5.64
CA HIS A 159 11.97 -3.63 -5.39
C HIS A 159 12.43 -5.00 -4.86
N LEU A 160 13.73 -5.30 -4.92
CA LEU A 160 14.27 -6.57 -4.45
C LEU A 160 14.38 -6.56 -2.91
N PRO A 161 14.05 -7.67 -2.22
CA PRO A 161 14.13 -7.75 -0.77
C PRO A 161 15.51 -7.43 -0.18
N THR A 162 16.57 -7.62 -0.98
CA THR A 162 17.97 -7.33 -0.62
C THR A 162 18.37 -5.87 -0.85
N SER A 163 17.46 -5.03 -1.36
CA SER A 163 17.74 -3.61 -1.51
C SER A 163 17.80 -2.95 -0.14
N PRO A 164 18.75 -2.02 0.10
CA PRO A 164 18.85 -1.31 1.38
C PRO A 164 17.51 -0.72 1.85
N ILE A 165 16.69 -0.18 0.93
CA ILE A 165 15.38 0.38 1.29
C ILE A 165 14.36 -0.69 1.74
N GLN A 166 14.40 -1.90 1.16
CA GLN A 166 13.48 -2.96 1.56
C GLN A 166 13.86 -3.52 2.93
N GLU A 167 15.16 -3.63 3.23
CA GLU A 167 15.64 -3.96 4.58
C GLU A 167 15.21 -2.90 5.61
N ARG A 168 15.29 -1.61 5.25
CA ARG A 168 14.82 -0.53 6.13
C ARG A 168 13.32 -0.57 6.36
N ILE A 169 12.52 -0.73 5.30
CA ILE A 169 11.07 -0.91 5.41
C ILE A 169 10.74 -2.08 6.33
N LYS A 170 11.47 -3.18 6.19
CA LYS A 170 11.32 -4.36 7.03
C LYS A 170 11.62 -4.06 8.50
N ASP A 171 12.74 -3.39 8.78
CA ASP A 171 13.11 -2.98 10.13
C ASP A 171 12.03 -2.06 10.75
N THR A 172 11.52 -1.07 10.00
CA THR A 172 10.43 -0.19 10.44
C THR A 172 9.14 -0.97 10.74
N VAL A 173 8.79 -1.96 9.91
CA VAL A 173 7.63 -2.83 10.17
C VAL A 173 7.85 -3.68 11.43
N ASP A 174 9.04 -4.25 11.60
CA ASP A 174 9.36 -5.03 12.79
C ASP A 174 9.24 -4.17 14.05
N GLU A 175 9.73 -2.93 14.03
CA GLU A 175 9.60 -1.97 15.12
C GLU A 175 8.15 -1.61 15.45
N LEU A 176 7.37 -1.19 14.44
CA LEU A 176 5.97 -0.80 14.62
C LEU A 176 5.09 -1.94 15.13
N CYS A 177 5.41 -3.17 14.73
CA CYS A 177 4.70 -4.37 15.16
C CYS A 177 5.30 -5.01 16.42
N GLN A 178 6.33 -4.42 17.02
CA GLN A 178 7.05 -4.96 18.19
C GLN A 178 7.54 -6.40 17.97
N LEU A 179 7.94 -6.71 16.74
CA LEU A 179 8.50 -7.99 16.34
C LEU A 179 10.03 -7.98 16.56
N PRO A 180 10.65 -9.15 16.81
CA PRO A 180 12.10 -9.23 16.75
C PRO A 180 12.60 -8.88 15.35
N LYS A 181 13.82 -8.36 15.25
CA LYS A 181 14.44 -8.07 13.95
C LYS A 181 14.44 -9.32 13.07
N GLY A 182 13.90 -9.21 11.86
CA GLY A 182 13.70 -10.36 10.98
C GLY A 182 12.32 -11.03 11.11
N GLY A 183 11.44 -10.53 11.99
CA GLY A 183 10.18 -11.17 12.36
C GLY A 183 9.09 -11.09 11.29
N SER A 184 8.96 -9.96 10.61
CA SER A 184 8.08 -9.82 9.44
C SER A 184 8.61 -10.65 8.27
N ARG A 185 7.72 -11.35 7.57
CA ARG A 185 8.04 -12.19 6.40
C ARG A 185 7.34 -11.67 5.16
#